data_AF-A0A5Q4H0G1-F1
#
_entry.id   AF-A0A5Q4H0G1-F1
#
_cell.length_a   1.000
_cell.length_b   1.000
_cell.length_c   1.000
_cell.angle_alpha   90.00
_cell.angle_beta   90.00
_cell.angle_gamma   90.00
#
_symmetry.space_group_name_H-M   'P 1'
#
loop_
_entity.id
_entity.type
_entity.pdbx_description
1 polymer ?
#
loop_
_entity_poly.entity_id
_entity_poly.type
_entity_poly.pdbx_seq_one_letter_code
_entity_poly.pdbx_strand_id
1 'polypeptide(L)' 'ECQAIAERNHECSRGFGSYHPGGSNFALADGSVRFVSETINMEILSAAASIAGRENVQLP' A
#
# COMPACT_ATOMS: atom_id res chain seq x y z
N GLU A 1 8.15 0.36 8.96
CA GLU A 1 8.20 -0.85 8.11
C GLU A 1 7.32 -1.93 8.72
N CYS A 2 6.16 -2.22 8.11
CA CYS A 2 5.22 -3.25 8.62
C CYS A 2 5.88 -4.63 8.77
N GLN A 3 6.95 -4.91 8.02
CA GLN A 3 7.72 -6.15 8.08
C GLN A 3 8.38 -6.39 9.45
N ALA A 4 8.71 -5.33 10.20
CA ALA A 4 9.34 -5.44 11.52
C ALA A 4 8.34 -5.61 12.70
N ILE A 5 7.03 -5.44 12.45
CA ILE A 5 5.98 -5.43 13.49
C ILE A 5 4.83 -6.42 13.19
N ALA A 6 4.86 -7.08 12.04
CA ALA A 6 3.82 -8.00 11.57
C ALA A 6 3.49 -9.14 12.54
N GLU A 7 4.45 -9.56 13.38
CA GLU A 7 4.25 -10.65 14.34
C GLU A 7 3.59 -10.22 15.67
N ARG A 8 3.50 -8.91 15.96
CA ARG A 8 2.88 -8.40 17.20
C ARG A 8 1.57 -7.63 17.00
N ASN A 9 1.35 -7.04 15.83
CA ASN A 9 0.16 -6.23 15.55
C ASN A 9 -0.57 -6.74 14.31
N HIS A 10 -1.80 -7.23 14.50
CA HIS A 10 -2.73 -7.68 13.46
C HIS A 10 -3.05 -6.60 12.39
N GLU A 11 -2.67 -5.35 12.64
CA GLU A 11 -2.92 -4.21 11.77
C GLU A 11 -2.20 -4.34 10.41
N CYS A 12 -0.96 -4.84 10.40
CA CYS A 12 -0.21 -5.06 9.15
C CYS A 12 -0.71 -6.28 8.35
N SER A 13 -1.38 -7.24 8.98
CA SER A 13 -1.96 -8.42 8.29
C SER A 13 -3.19 -8.07 7.44
N ARG A 14 -3.83 -6.93 7.70
CA ARG A 14 -5.05 -6.50 7.01
C ARG A 14 -4.79 -5.42 5.96
N GLY A 15 -3.54 -4.97 5.82
CA GLY A 15 -3.13 -3.98 4.82
C GLY A 15 -2.79 -4.61 3.48
N PHE A 16 -2.77 -3.79 2.42
CA PHE A 16 -2.27 -4.21 1.12
C PHE A 16 -0.74 -4.35 1.15
N GLY A 17 -0.21 -5.40 0.51
CA GLY A 17 1.24 -5.63 0.43
C GLY A 17 1.60 -6.89 -0.34
N SER A 18 2.90 -7.08 -0.56
CA SER A 18 3.47 -8.23 -1.24
C SER A 18 4.84 -8.60 -0.64
N TYR A 19 5.23 -9.87 -0.79
CA TYR A 19 6.58 -10.36 -0.44
C TYR A 19 7.55 -10.35 -1.63
N HIS A 20 7.15 -9.82 -2.78
CA HIS A 20 8.05 -9.67 -3.93
C HIS A 20 9.09 -8.58 -3.65
N PRO A 21 10.38 -8.86 -3.90
CA PRO A 21 11.43 -7.85 -3.73
C PRO A 21 11.20 -6.64 -4.66
N GLY A 22 11.39 -5.44 -4.14
CA GLY A 22 11.33 -4.20 -4.90
C GLY A 22 9.94 -3.59 -5.04
N GLY A 23 8.86 -4.33 -4.75
CA GLY A 23 7.49 -3.80 -4.77
C GLY A 23 6.48 -4.71 -5.45
N SER A 24 5.32 -4.15 -5.80
CA SER A 24 4.24 -4.90 -6.45
C SER A 24 3.35 -4.02 -7.33
N ASN A 25 2.61 -4.66 -8.24
CA ASN A 25 1.65 -3.99 -9.10
C ASN A 25 0.30 -3.83 -8.39
N PHE A 26 -0.25 -2.62 -8.43
CA PHE A 26 -1.56 -2.28 -7.88
C PHE A 26 -2.52 -1.88 -9.01
N ALA A 27 -3.72 -2.48 -9.01
CA ALA A 27 -4.80 -2.09 -9.90
C ALA A 27 -5.63 -0.97 -9.27
N LEU A 28 -5.90 0.08 -10.05
CA LEU A 28 -6.74 1.20 -9.64
C LEU A 28 -8.19 1.00 -10.12
N ALA A 29 -9.12 1.73 -9.50
CA ALA A 29 -10.55 1.64 -9.84
C ALA A 29 -10.88 2.05 -11.28
N ASP A 30 -10.00 2.80 -11.94
CA ASP A 30 -10.12 3.17 -13.36
C ASP A 30 -9.59 2.09 -14.33
N GLY A 31 -9.12 0.95 -13.81
CA GLY A 31 -8.56 -0.16 -14.58
C GLY A 31 -7.09 0.00 -14.96
N SER A 32 -6.44 1.12 -14.61
CA SER A 32 -5.00 1.27 -14.78
C SER A 32 -4.23 0.46 -13.73
N VAL A 33 -3.00 0.05 -14.08
CA VAL A 33 -2.10 -0.67 -13.19
C VAL A 33 -0.84 0.16 -13.01
N ARG A 34 -0.42 0.35 -11.76
CA ARG A 34 0.82 1.07 -11.42
C ARG A 34 1.72 0.20 -10.55
N PHE A 35 3.02 0.30 -10.78
CA PHE A 35 4.01 -0.36 -9.94
C PHE A 35 4.32 0.50 -8.71
N VAL A 36 4.15 -0.08 -7.52
CA VAL A 36 4.44 0.58 -6.25
C VAL A 36 5.67 -0.05 -5.64
N SER A 37 6.71 0.77 -5.43
CA SER A 37 7.98 0.38 -4.80
C SER A 37 7.77 -0.08 -3.35
N GLU A 38 8.59 -1.02 -2.89
CA GLU A 38 8.66 -1.39 -1.46
C GLU A 38 9.08 -0.23 -0.55
N THR A 39 9.69 0.81 -1.12
CA THR A 39 10.13 2.03 -0.42
C THR A 39 9.06 3.12 -0.34
N ILE A 40 7.81 2.86 -0.75
CA ILE A 40 6.72 3.83 -0.63
C ILE A 40 6.47 4.21 0.83
N ASN A 41 6.08 5.47 1.07
CA ASN A 41 5.59 5.86 2.38
C ASN A 41 4.27 5.14 2.69
N MET A 42 4.24 4.39 3.80
CA MET A 42 3.06 3.61 4.21
C MET A 42 1.84 4.48 4.52
N GLU A 43 2.01 5.74 4.93
CA GLU A 43 0.89 6.67 5.12
C GLU A 43 0.22 6.99 3.78
N ILE A 44 1.01 7.16 2.71
CA ILE A 44 0.51 7.38 1.34
C ILE A 44 -0.22 6.14 0.84
N LEU A 45 0.35 4.95 1.03
CA LEU A 45 -0.27 3.71 0.59
C LEU A 45 -1.58 3.43 1.36
N SER A 46 -1.60 3.70 2.67
CA SER A 46 -2.78 3.55 3.52
C SER A 46 -3.90 4.53 3.13
N ALA A 47 -3.55 5.80 2.88
CA ALA A 47 -4.47 6.83 2.40
C ALA A 47 -5.08 6.42 1.04
N ALA A 48 -4.25 6.02 0.08
CA ALA A 48 -4.70 5.58 -1.25
C ALA A 48 -5.61 4.34 -1.20
N ALA A 49 -5.44 3.49 -0.19
CA ALA A 49 -6.25 2.30 0.05
C ALA A 49 -7.53 2.56 0.88
N SER A 50 -7.69 3.77 1.43
CA SER A 50 -8.82 4.15 2.27
C SER A 50 -9.89 4.89 1.48
N ILE A 51 -11.16 4.50 1.68
CA ILE A 51 -12.31 5.25 1.12
C ILE A 51 -12.66 6.50 1.95
N ALA A 52 -12.12 6.62 3.17
CA ALA A 52 -12.58 7.59 4.16
C ALA A 52 -12.04 9.02 3.92
N GLY A 53 -11.06 9.20 3.02
CA GLY A 53 -10.29 10.44 2.95
C GLY A 53 -10.64 11.43 1.83
N ARG A 54 -11.36 11.04 0.76
CA ARG A 54 -11.40 11.83 -0.50
C ARG A 54 -9.99 12.26 -0.98
N GLU A 55 -8.97 11.48 -0.64
CA GLU A 55 -7.56 11.87 -0.76
C GLU A 55 -7.15 11.80 -2.23
N ASN A 56 -6.83 12.96 -2.81
CA ASN A 56 -6.22 13.08 -4.12
C ASN A 56 -4.74 12.64 -4.08
N VAL A 57 -4.48 11.44 -3.57
CA VAL A 57 -3.14 10.89 -3.51
C VAL A 57 -2.83 10.21 -4.84
N GLN A 58 -1.92 10.82 -5.58
CA GLN A 58 -1.42 10.24 -6.81
C GLN A 58 -0.37 9.19 -6.45
N LEU A 59 -0.69 7.93 -6.70
CA LEU A 59 0.31 6.86 -6.65
C LEU A 59 1.37 7.13 -7.74
N PRO A 60 2.67 6.98 -7.41
CA PRO A 60 3.74 7.16 -8.38
C PRO A 60 3.57 6.27 -9.63
#